data_AF-A0A1K2EBV7-F1
#
_entry.id   AF-A0A1K2EBV7-F1
#
_cell.length_a   1.000
_cell.length_b   1.000
_cell.length_c   1.000
_cell.angle_alpha   90.00
_cell.angle_beta   90.00
_cell.angle_gamma   90.00
#
_symmetry.space_group_name_H-M   'P 1'
#
loop_
_entity.id
_entity.type
_entity.pdbx_description
1 polymer ?
#
loop_
_entity_poly.entity_id
_entity_poly.type
_entity_poly.pdbx_seq_one_letter_code
_entity_poly.pdbx_strand_id
1 'polypeptide(L)'
;MPEVRQLLRDDGKGGALTCTFLRVLQAWGPAAAPALPEVVALLDDARYSLDAVDALVAMGPAAASAEPAVRRCTVLDCPGNHHKVAWAARRLGGDRDAALRRIGEAVLTEEGPLYGPVGLLGEFGPAAAPYADRVRHLMEHGDTWSRPRAAVALWSITGEPEPSVSVLEEYLPPIAHGGDTYGSFLYALQALARIGTISPAARAVLRTVQGFDRPLSTYRDYRAILQDETIRSAIDDVLALP
;
A
#
# COMPACT_ATOMS: atom_id res chain seq x y z
N MET A 1 -12.53 -15.11 18.77
CA MET A 1 -13.36 -14.59 17.64
C MET A 1 -14.72 -14.10 18.12
N PRO A 2 -15.47 -14.86 18.94
CA PRO A 2 -16.74 -14.39 19.49
C PRO A 2 -16.64 -13.06 20.25
N GLU A 3 -15.55 -12.88 20.99
CA GLU A 3 -15.30 -11.72 21.87
C GLU A 3 -15.08 -10.43 21.06
N VAL A 4 -14.25 -10.48 20.01
CA VAL A 4 -14.01 -9.31 19.12
C VAL A 4 -15.29 -8.91 18.39
N ARG A 5 -16.09 -9.90 17.96
CA ARG A 5 -17.39 -9.63 17.32
C ARG A 5 -18.38 -9.02 18.29
N GLN A 6 -18.43 -9.52 19.51
CA GLN A 6 -19.27 -8.97 20.56
C GLN A 6 -18.86 -7.53 20.90
N LEU A 7 -17.56 -7.26 21.06
CA LEU A 7 -17.06 -5.91 21.31
C LEU A 7 -17.36 -4.95 20.16
N LEU A 8 -17.29 -5.39 18.89
CA LEU A 8 -17.71 -4.55 17.76
C LEU A 8 -19.20 -4.22 17.77
N ARG A 9 -20.05 -5.11 18.29
CA ARG A 9 -21.49 -4.88 18.46
C ARG A 9 -21.80 -3.98 19.65
N ASP A 10 -21.11 -4.21 20.77
CA ASP A 10 -21.37 -3.53 22.05
C ASP A 10 -20.75 -2.12 22.07
N ASP A 11 -19.55 -1.95 21.51
CA ASP A 11 -18.79 -0.70 21.51
C ASP A 11 -19.02 0.13 20.23
N GLY A 12 -19.39 -0.51 19.13
CA GLY A 12 -20.00 0.09 17.92
C GLY A 12 -19.52 1.47 17.49
N LYS A 13 -20.46 2.26 16.94
CA LYS A 13 -20.24 3.64 16.45
C LYS A 13 -19.97 4.61 17.60
N GLY A 14 -18.74 4.61 18.12
CA GLY A 14 -18.30 5.51 19.19
C GLY A 14 -17.34 4.89 20.19
N GLY A 15 -17.11 3.57 20.10
CA GLY A 15 -16.14 2.85 20.92
C GLY A 15 -14.72 3.33 20.66
N ALA A 16 -13.97 3.58 21.74
CA ALA A 16 -12.59 4.05 21.66
C ALA A 16 -11.65 3.00 21.04
N LEU A 17 -12.06 1.73 21.02
CA LEU A 17 -11.26 0.60 20.54
C LEU A 17 -11.64 0.10 19.13
N THR A 18 -12.67 0.66 18.51
CA THR A 18 -13.19 0.20 17.21
C THR A 18 -12.10 0.19 16.12
N CYS A 19 -11.27 1.23 16.01
CA CYS A 19 -10.13 1.24 15.08
C CYS A 19 -9.11 0.13 15.39
N THR A 20 -8.84 -0.15 16.67
CA THR A 20 -7.91 -1.21 17.07
C THR A 20 -8.44 -2.58 16.67
N PHE A 21 -9.74 -2.85 16.88
CA PHE A 21 -10.35 -4.10 16.45
C PHE A 21 -10.32 -4.27 14.93
N LEU A 22 -10.61 -3.20 14.17
CA LEU A 22 -10.53 -3.23 12.71
C LEU A 22 -9.11 -3.56 12.21
N ARG A 23 -8.07 -3.00 12.83
CA ARG A 23 -6.67 -3.35 12.52
C ARG A 23 -6.34 -4.80 12.83
N VAL A 24 -6.86 -5.36 13.92
CA VAL A 24 -6.70 -6.78 14.23
C VAL A 24 -7.39 -7.65 13.19
N LEU A 25 -8.62 -7.31 12.80
CA LEU A 25 -9.34 -8.02 11.74
C LEU A 25 -8.61 -7.93 10.39
N GLN A 26 -8.08 -6.77 10.05
CA GLN A 26 -7.25 -6.57 8.87
C GLN A 26 -6.01 -7.49 8.90
N ALA A 27 -5.32 -7.55 10.04
CA ALA A 27 -4.15 -8.43 10.20
C ALA A 27 -4.48 -9.93 10.09
N TRP A 28 -5.70 -10.33 10.46
CA TRP A 28 -6.19 -11.70 10.30
C TRP A 28 -6.60 -12.04 8.86
N GLY A 29 -6.82 -11.04 8.01
CA GLY A 29 -7.13 -11.21 6.60
C GLY A 29 -8.35 -12.12 6.38
N PRO A 30 -8.27 -13.18 5.56
CA PRO A 30 -9.41 -14.07 5.25
C PRO A 30 -10.06 -14.71 6.48
N ALA A 31 -9.30 -14.94 7.57
CA ALA A 31 -9.84 -15.54 8.80
C ALA A 31 -10.86 -14.63 9.51
N ALA A 32 -10.89 -13.34 9.20
CA ALA A 32 -11.83 -12.37 9.76
C ALA A 32 -13.22 -12.38 9.09
N ALA A 33 -13.43 -13.18 8.03
CA ALA A 33 -14.71 -13.27 7.31
C ALA A 33 -15.97 -13.44 8.19
N PRO A 34 -15.96 -14.18 9.33
CA PRO A 34 -17.12 -14.26 10.21
C PRO A 34 -17.57 -12.93 10.84
N ALA A 35 -16.72 -11.89 10.82
CA ALA A 35 -17.02 -10.55 11.33
C ALA A 35 -17.55 -9.58 10.25
N LEU A 36 -17.78 -10.06 9.01
CA LEU A 36 -18.19 -9.24 7.88
C LEU A 36 -19.43 -8.38 8.17
N PRO A 37 -20.53 -8.88 8.77
CA PRO A 37 -21.70 -8.06 9.06
C PRO A 37 -21.39 -6.88 9.99
N GLU A 38 -20.57 -7.11 11.00
CA GLU A 38 -20.16 -6.09 11.96
C GLU A 38 -19.26 -5.02 11.31
N VAL A 39 -18.35 -5.42 10.43
CA VAL A 39 -17.48 -4.48 9.71
C VAL A 39 -18.28 -3.65 8.68
N VAL A 40 -19.23 -4.27 7.97
CA VAL A 40 -20.11 -3.54 7.02
C VAL A 40 -20.95 -2.48 7.72
N ALA A 41 -21.42 -2.73 8.94
CA ALA A 41 -22.20 -1.75 9.71
C ALA A 41 -21.43 -0.47 10.09
N LEU A 42 -20.09 -0.51 10.04
CA LEU A 42 -19.22 0.63 10.34
C LEU A 42 -18.96 1.52 9.11
N LEU A 43 -19.37 1.11 7.91
CA LEU A 43 -19.15 1.87 6.66
C LEU A 43 -19.92 3.20 6.62
N ASP A 44 -21.00 3.33 7.39
CA ASP A 44 -21.80 4.55 7.49
C ASP A 44 -21.25 5.55 8.53
N ASP A 45 -20.07 5.32 9.08
CA ASP A 45 -19.43 6.19 10.06
C ASP A 45 -18.05 6.65 9.56
N ALA A 46 -17.94 7.94 9.21
CA ALA A 46 -16.71 8.51 8.68
C ALA A 46 -15.49 8.37 9.61
N ARG A 47 -15.69 8.09 10.91
CA ARG A 47 -14.61 7.84 11.86
C ARG A 47 -13.93 6.49 11.66
N TYR A 48 -14.65 5.51 11.11
CA TYR A 48 -14.22 4.10 11.03
C TYR A 48 -14.29 3.53 9.61
N SER A 49 -14.99 4.19 8.69
CA SER A 49 -15.29 3.64 7.36
C SER A 49 -14.05 3.26 6.57
N LEU A 50 -12.95 4.03 6.64
CA LEU A 50 -11.71 3.69 5.93
C LEU A 50 -10.97 2.50 6.55
N ASP A 51 -10.94 2.38 7.87
CA ASP A 51 -10.39 1.19 8.56
C ASP A 51 -11.25 -0.05 8.27
N ALA A 52 -12.58 0.13 8.19
CA ALA A 52 -13.51 -0.93 7.83
C ALA A 52 -13.31 -1.37 6.37
N VAL A 53 -13.08 -0.43 5.46
CA VAL A 53 -12.71 -0.71 4.07
C VAL A 53 -11.42 -1.53 4.00
N ASP A 54 -10.38 -1.18 4.76
CA ASP A 54 -9.12 -1.95 4.80
C ASP A 54 -9.33 -3.38 5.31
N ALA A 55 -10.11 -3.54 6.38
CA ALA A 55 -10.44 -4.86 6.92
C ALA A 55 -11.22 -5.71 5.89
N LEU A 56 -12.22 -5.14 5.19
CA LEU A 56 -12.97 -5.85 4.15
C LEU A 56 -12.08 -6.26 2.98
N VAL A 57 -11.18 -5.39 2.52
CA VAL A 57 -10.23 -5.75 1.47
C VAL A 57 -9.31 -6.88 1.91
N ALA A 58 -8.83 -6.86 3.16
CA ALA A 58 -7.97 -7.91 3.71
C ALA A 58 -8.68 -9.27 3.85
N MET A 59 -9.99 -9.28 4.09
CA MET A 59 -10.81 -10.51 4.06
C MET A 59 -10.85 -11.16 2.66
N GLY A 60 -10.53 -10.39 1.61
CA GLY A 60 -10.41 -10.89 0.25
C GLY A 60 -11.76 -11.30 -0.36
N PRO A 61 -11.83 -12.39 -1.16
CA PRO A 61 -13.04 -12.79 -1.88
C PRO A 61 -14.26 -13.03 -0.98
N ALA A 62 -14.06 -13.38 0.29
CA ALA A 62 -15.14 -13.57 1.25
C ALA A 62 -15.95 -12.28 1.50
N ALA A 63 -15.35 -11.11 1.26
CA ALA A 63 -15.99 -9.81 1.41
C ALA A 63 -16.60 -9.25 0.10
N ALA A 64 -16.64 -10.02 -0.99
CA ALA A 64 -17.16 -9.54 -2.28
C ALA A 64 -18.60 -8.99 -2.18
N SER A 65 -19.45 -9.59 -1.34
CA SER A 65 -20.83 -9.12 -1.11
C SER A 65 -20.91 -7.72 -0.47
N ALA A 66 -19.81 -7.21 0.10
CA ALA A 66 -19.74 -5.89 0.69
C ALA A 66 -19.46 -4.77 -0.34
N GLU A 67 -19.13 -5.11 -1.59
CA GLU A 67 -18.79 -4.12 -2.62
C GLU A 67 -19.81 -2.97 -2.75
N PRO A 68 -21.13 -3.22 -2.80
CA PRO A 68 -22.09 -2.13 -2.94
C PRO A 68 -22.13 -1.21 -1.72
N ALA A 69 -21.87 -1.77 -0.53
CA ALA A 69 -21.79 -1.01 0.71
C ALA A 69 -20.51 -0.16 0.76
N VAL A 70 -19.37 -0.72 0.34
CA VAL A 70 -18.10 0.03 0.24
C VAL A 70 -18.26 1.21 -0.71
N ARG A 71 -18.90 1.04 -1.87
CA ARG A 71 -19.14 2.16 -2.80
C ARG A 71 -19.98 3.30 -2.22
N ARG A 72 -20.82 3.02 -1.22
CA ARG A 72 -21.71 4.00 -0.59
C ARG A 72 -21.24 4.41 0.81
N CYS A 73 -20.06 3.97 1.24
CA CYS A 73 -19.59 4.26 2.58
C CYS A 73 -19.44 5.77 2.79
N THR A 74 -19.69 6.22 4.02
CA THR A 74 -19.55 7.61 4.40
C THR A 74 -18.09 7.89 4.71
N VAL A 75 -17.45 8.78 3.94
CA VAL A 75 -16.07 9.22 4.15
C VAL A 75 -16.04 10.74 4.30
N LEU A 76 -15.01 11.25 4.99
CA LEU A 76 -14.75 12.69 4.95
C LEU A 76 -14.49 13.12 3.50
N ASP A 77 -15.01 14.29 3.13
CA ASP A 77 -14.92 14.86 1.79
C ASP A 77 -13.48 15.33 1.50
N CYS A 78 -12.62 14.35 1.22
CA CYS A 78 -11.29 14.57 0.67
C CYS A 78 -11.05 13.60 -0.50
N PRO A 79 -10.42 14.06 -1.61
CA PRO A 79 -10.25 13.25 -2.81
C PRO A 79 -9.62 11.87 -2.55
N GLY A 80 -8.58 11.80 -1.73
CA GLY A 80 -7.87 10.57 -1.39
C GLY A 80 -8.77 9.47 -0.78
N ASN A 81 -9.76 9.85 0.03
CA ASN A 81 -10.71 8.89 0.59
C ASN A 81 -11.56 8.24 -0.52
N HIS A 82 -12.02 9.05 -1.47
CA HIS A 82 -12.82 8.54 -2.57
C HIS A 82 -12.01 7.66 -3.54
N HIS A 83 -10.71 7.91 -3.71
CA HIS A 83 -9.83 7.04 -4.49
C HIS A 83 -9.65 5.68 -3.81
N LYS A 84 -9.44 5.68 -2.49
CA LYS A 84 -9.38 4.46 -1.68
C LYS A 84 -10.66 3.64 -1.77
N VAL A 85 -11.83 4.28 -1.69
CA VAL A 85 -13.14 3.61 -1.84
C VAL A 85 -13.29 2.98 -3.22
N ALA A 86 -12.93 3.71 -4.28
CA ALA A 86 -13.02 3.18 -5.65
C ALA A 86 -12.09 1.97 -5.87
N TRP A 87 -10.87 2.05 -5.34
CA TRP A 87 -9.93 0.93 -5.35
C TRP A 87 -10.45 -0.29 -4.59
N ALA A 88 -10.96 -0.08 -3.38
CA ALA A 88 -11.49 -1.16 -2.55
C ALA A 88 -12.71 -1.83 -3.19
N ALA A 89 -13.64 -1.04 -3.75
CA ALA A 89 -14.79 -1.57 -4.48
C ALA A 89 -14.34 -2.50 -5.63
N ARG A 90 -13.38 -2.06 -6.45
CA ARG A 90 -12.79 -2.93 -7.48
C ARG A 90 -12.15 -4.18 -6.90
N ARG A 91 -11.46 -4.08 -5.77
CA ARG A 91 -10.78 -5.23 -5.14
C ARG A 91 -11.77 -6.29 -4.65
N LEU A 92 -13.00 -5.86 -4.35
CA LEU A 92 -14.13 -6.69 -3.94
C LEU A 92 -15.02 -7.14 -5.12
N GLY A 93 -14.59 -6.93 -6.37
CA GLY A 93 -15.30 -7.39 -7.57
C GLY A 93 -16.15 -6.34 -8.27
N GLY A 94 -16.02 -5.06 -7.88
CA GLY A 94 -16.66 -3.94 -8.57
C GLY A 94 -16.10 -3.69 -9.97
N ASP A 95 -16.77 -2.79 -10.70
CA ASP A 95 -16.41 -2.43 -12.09
C ASP A 95 -14.96 -1.90 -12.19
N ARG A 96 -14.13 -2.70 -12.86
CA ARG A 96 -12.71 -2.41 -13.09
C ARG A 96 -12.52 -1.15 -13.93
N ASP A 97 -13.30 -0.94 -14.97
CA ASP A 97 -13.12 0.16 -15.91
C ASP A 97 -13.59 1.48 -15.29
N ALA A 98 -14.68 1.45 -14.52
CA ALA A 98 -15.11 2.60 -13.74
C ALA A 98 -14.07 3.02 -12.69
N ALA A 99 -13.48 2.04 -11.98
CA ALA A 99 -12.42 2.33 -11.01
C ALA A 99 -11.16 2.88 -11.68
N LEU A 100 -10.74 2.30 -12.81
CA LEU A 100 -9.61 2.77 -13.60
C LEU A 100 -9.81 4.22 -14.06
N ARG A 101 -10.97 4.53 -14.66
CA ARG A 101 -11.28 5.89 -15.13
C ARG A 101 -11.19 6.89 -13.98
N ARG A 102 -11.84 6.60 -12.85
CA ARG A 102 -11.86 7.50 -11.69
C ARG A 102 -10.46 7.73 -11.11
N ILE A 103 -9.68 6.66 -10.92
CA ILE A 103 -8.31 6.75 -10.38
C ILE A 103 -7.38 7.47 -11.36
N GLY A 104 -7.51 7.18 -12.65
CA GLY A 104 -6.69 7.80 -13.69
C GLY A 104 -7.00 9.27 -13.89
N GLU A 105 -8.27 9.66 -13.89
CA GLU A 105 -8.69 11.07 -13.88
C GLU A 105 -8.08 11.84 -12.71
N ALA A 106 -8.11 11.26 -11.50
CA ALA A 106 -7.48 11.86 -10.33
C ALA A 106 -5.97 12.08 -10.50
N VAL A 107 -5.24 11.11 -11.06
CA VAL A 107 -3.80 11.24 -11.34
C VAL A 107 -3.50 12.35 -12.36
N LEU A 108 -4.43 12.64 -13.27
CA LEU A 108 -4.31 13.73 -14.24
C LEU A 108 -4.59 15.10 -13.60
N THR A 109 -5.57 15.20 -12.70
CA THR A 109 -6.07 16.49 -12.20
C THR A 109 -5.47 16.95 -10.88
N GLU A 110 -4.90 16.06 -10.06
CA GLU A 110 -4.36 16.45 -8.75
C GLU A 110 -3.01 17.18 -8.89
N GLU A 111 -2.99 18.45 -8.51
CA GLU A 111 -1.79 19.30 -8.38
C GLU A 111 -1.36 19.42 -6.89
N GLY A 112 -0.79 18.33 -6.32
CA GLY A 112 -0.18 18.32 -4.98
C GLY A 112 -1.09 18.75 -3.80
N PRO A 113 -0.59 18.83 -2.55
CA PRO A 113 0.42 17.98 -1.91
C PRO A 113 -0.17 16.66 -1.40
N LEU A 114 -1.42 16.34 -1.76
CA LEU A 114 -2.09 15.12 -1.29
C LEU A 114 -1.67 13.94 -2.16
N TYR A 115 -1.28 12.87 -1.49
CA TYR A 115 -0.83 11.58 -2.01
C TYR A 115 -1.73 11.08 -3.14
N GLY A 116 -1.37 11.40 -4.39
CA GLY A 116 -2.17 11.01 -5.54
C GLY A 116 -2.24 9.48 -5.69
N PRO A 117 -3.31 8.92 -6.27
CA PRO A 117 -3.52 7.49 -6.32
C PRO A 117 -2.65 6.78 -7.37
N VAL A 118 -1.50 7.35 -7.73
CA VAL A 118 -0.60 6.85 -8.79
C VAL A 118 -0.20 5.40 -8.57
N GLY A 119 0.05 5.01 -7.31
CA GLY A 119 0.37 3.62 -6.97
C GLY A 119 -0.77 2.63 -7.27
N LEU A 120 -2.03 3.09 -7.21
CA LEU A 120 -3.21 2.27 -7.47
C LEU A 120 -3.36 1.95 -8.97
N LEU A 121 -2.85 2.80 -9.85
CA LEU A 121 -2.84 2.54 -11.30
C LEU A 121 -2.05 1.27 -11.65
N GLY A 122 -1.00 0.96 -10.90
CA GLY A 122 -0.20 -0.25 -11.11
C GLY A 122 -1.01 -1.54 -11.01
N GLU A 123 -2.07 -1.58 -10.21
CA GLU A 123 -2.91 -2.77 -10.08
C GLU A 123 -3.83 -3.05 -11.28
N PHE A 124 -3.92 -2.09 -12.20
CA PHE A 124 -4.62 -2.24 -13.46
C PHE A 124 -3.69 -2.77 -14.57
N GLY A 125 -2.38 -2.83 -14.31
CA GLY A 125 -1.39 -3.33 -15.25
C GLY A 125 -1.48 -2.60 -16.61
N PRO A 126 -1.38 -3.33 -17.74
CA PRO A 126 -1.45 -2.73 -19.08
C PRO A 126 -2.74 -1.95 -19.38
N ALA A 127 -3.84 -2.21 -18.67
CA ALA A 127 -5.08 -1.45 -18.87
C ALA A 127 -4.92 0.04 -18.51
N ALA A 128 -3.98 0.38 -17.62
CA ALA A 128 -3.66 1.76 -17.27
C ALA A 128 -2.67 2.45 -18.23
N ALA A 129 -2.35 1.84 -19.38
CA ALA A 129 -1.51 2.44 -20.42
C ALA A 129 -1.89 3.88 -20.82
N PRO A 130 -3.18 4.27 -20.91
CA PRO A 130 -3.55 5.66 -21.21
C PRO A 130 -3.01 6.71 -20.23
N TYR A 131 -2.61 6.31 -19.02
CA TYR A 131 -2.07 7.20 -17.99
C TYR A 131 -0.53 7.13 -17.87
N ALA A 132 0.14 6.29 -18.67
CA ALA A 132 1.56 5.99 -18.53
C ALA A 132 2.47 7.23 -18.58
N ASP A 133 2.17 8.19 -19.44
CA ASP A 133 2.98 9.42 -19.56
C ASP A 133 2.88 10.30 -18.32
N ARG A 134 1.70 10.41 -17.72
CA ARG A 134 1.51 11.12 -16.45
C ARG A 134 2.22 10.40 -15.31
N VAL A 135 2.14 9.06 -15.27
CA VAL A 135 2.87 8.25 -14.28
C VAL A 135 4.38 8.46 -14.44
N ARG A 136 4.91 8.46 -15.67
CA ARG A 136 6.33 8.73 -15.93
C ARG A 136 6.74 10.13 -15.45
N HIS A 137 5.93 11.14 -15.74
CA HIS A 137 6.20 12.50 -15.26
C HIS A 137 6.26 12.56 -13.72
N LEU A 138 5.33 11.89 -13.01
CA LEU A 138 5.34 11.79 -11.54
C LEU A 138 6.54 11.00 -11.00
N MET A 139 7.03 10.01 -11.74
CA MET A 139 8.23 9.26 -11.39
C MET A 139 9.51 10.09 -11.57
N GLU A 140 9.51 11.07 -12.46
CA GLU A 140 10.67 11.94 -12.71
C GLU A 140 10.66 13.19 -11.80
N HIS A 141 9.48 13.75 -11.53
CA HIS A 141 9.32 15.07 -10.89
C HIS A 141 8.53 15.03 -9.57
N GLY A 142 8.03 13.86 -9.17
CA GLY A 142 7.26 13.70 -7.95
C GLY A 142 8.11 13.80 -6.68
N ASP A 143 7.44 14.00 -5.55
CA ASP A 143 8.07 13.98 -4.24
C ASP A 143 8.58 12.59 -3.84
N THR A 144 9.30 12.52 -2.73
CA THR A 144 9.88 11.28 -2.17
C THR A 144 8.86 10.16 -1.92
N TRP A 145 7.56 10.46 -1.88
CA TRP A 145 6.48 9.50 -1.63
C TRP A 145 5.79 9.04 -2.92
N SER A 146 5.56 9.96 -3.85
CA SER A 146 4.90 9.72 -5.13
C SER A 146 5.83 9.05 -6.13
N ARG A 147 7.11 9.45 -6.13
CA ARG A 147 8.14 8.98 -7.06
C ARG A 147 8.33 7.46 -7.10
N PRO A 148 8.54 6.75 -5.96
CA PRO A 148 8.75 5.30 -5.99
C PRO A 148 7.44 4.54 -6.28
N ARG A 149 6.27 5.12 -5.97
CA ARG A 149 4.96 4.55 -6.34
C ARG A 149 4.70 4.66 -7.83
N ALA A 150 5.05 5.80 -8.41
CA ALA A 150 4.99 6.01 -9.85
C ALA A 150 5.93 5.06 -10.59
N ALA A 151 7.14 4.79 -10.07
CA ALA A 151 8.05 3.79 -10.64
C ALA A 151 7.39 2.40 -10.68
N VAL A 152 6.84 1.93 -9.56
CA VAL A 152 6.17 0.63 -9.50
C VAL A 152 4.94 0.57 -10.41
N ALA A 153 4.16 1.65 -10.46
CA ALA A 153 3.00 1.75 -11.33
C ALA A 153 3.40 1.70 -12.81
N LEU A 154 4.43 2.46 -13.20
CA LEU A 154 4.93 2.49 -14.58
C LEU A 154 5.39 1.10 -15.01
N TRP A 155 6.19 0.41 -14.20
CA TRP A 155 6.62 -0.97 -14.47
C TRP A 155 5.42 -1.92 -14.64
N SER A 156 4.41 -1.79 -13.78
CA SER A 156 3.22 -2.65 -13.86
C SER A 156 2.41 -2.38 -15.15
N ILE A 157 2.41 -1.13 -15.62
CA ILE A 157 1.71 -0.69 -16.82
C ILE A 157 2.44 -1.15 -18.08
N THR A 158 3.77 -0.98 -18.13
CA THR A 158 4.57 -1.23 -19.33
C THR A 158 5.11 -2.65 -19.42
N GLY A 159 5.31 -3.32 -18.27
CA GLY A 159 6.06 -4.56 -18.16
C GLY A 159 7.58 -4.38 -18.25
N GLU A 160 8.06 -3.16 -18.51
CA GLU A 160 9.48 -2.84 -18.71
C GLU A 160 10.13 -2.48 -17.36
N PRO A 161 11.18 -3.18 -16.91
CA PRO A 161 11.85 -2.91 -15.64
C PRO A 161 12.47 -1.51 -15.57
N GLU A 162 13.09 -1.05 -16.66
CA GLU A 162 13.62 0.29 -16.76
C GLU A 162 12.57 1.25 -17.34
N PRO A 163 12.49 2.50 -16.85
CA PRO A 163 13.41 3.17 -15.91
C PRO A 163 13.07 2.97 -14.43
N SER A 164 12.06 2.15 -14.10
CA SER A 164 11.55 2.01 -12.74
C SER A 164 12.57 1.45 -11.75
N VAL A 165 13.38 0.48 -12.17
CA VAL A 165 14.45 -0.12 -11.35
C VAL A 165 15.46 0.95 -10.95
N SER A 166 15.97 1.71 -11.92
CA SER A 166 16.92 2.80 -11.65
C SER A 166 16.40 3.78 -10.59
N VAL A 167 15.13 4.19 -10.68
CA VAL A 167 14.52 5.12 -9.70
C VAL A 167 14.39 4.47 -8.32
N LEU A 168 14.03 3.20 -8.24
CA LEU A 168 13.91 2.49 -6.96
C LEU A 168 15.29 2.28 -6.29
N GLU A 169 16.34 2.08 -7.09
CA GLU A 169 17.71 1.92 -6.58
C GLU A 169 18.28 3.18 -5.95
N GLU A 170 17.80 4.38 -6.32
CA GLU A 170 18.20 5.64 -5.68
C GLU A 170 17.93 5.67 -4.17
N TYR A 171 17.00 4.83 -3.68
CA TYR A 171 16.63 4.75 -2.26
C TYR A 171 17.56 3.86 -1.44
N LEU A 172 18.47 3.10 -2.06
CA LEU A 172 19.37 2.18 -1.36
C LEU A 172 20.62 2.86 -0.78
N PRO A 173 21.37 3.70 -1.54
CA PRO A 173 22.59 4.31 -1.05
C PRO A 173 22.45 5.11 0.25
N PRO A 174 21.39 5.91 0.48
CA PRO A 174 21.27 6.70 1.72
C PRO A 174 21.40 5.87 3.00
N ILE A 175 20.88 4.63 3.01
CA ILE A 175 20.95 3.75 4.19
C ILE A 175 22.39 3.27 4.45
N ALA A 176 23.13 2.95 3.40
CA ALA A 176 24.55 2.59 3.51
C ALA A 176 25.42 3.75 4.05
N HIS A 177 24.98 5.00 3.86
CA HIS A 177 25.66 6.20 4.35
C HIS A 177 25.13 6.71 5.69
N GLY A 178 24.34 5.91 6.42
CA GLY A 178 23.87 6.29 7.76
C GLY A 178 22.48 6.91 7.82
N GLY A 179 21.78 7.04 6.69
CA GLY A 179 20.41 7.54 6.65
C GLY A 179 19.40 6.65 7.37
N ASP A 180 18.25 7.24 7.69
CA ASP A 180 17.19 6.64 8.53
C ASP A 180 15.83 6.53 7.80
N THR A 181 15.82 6.66 6.47
CA THR A 181 14.64 6.58 5.61
C THR A 181 14.18 5.12 5.37
N TYR A 182 14.15 4.31 6.42
CA TYR A 182 13.88 2.87 6.38
C TYR A 182 12.52 2.50 5.77
N GLY A 183 11.52 3.37 5.86
CA GLY A 183 10.21 3.15 5.24
C GLY A 183 10.27 3.14 3.71
N SER A 184 10.90 4.16 3.12
CA SER A 184 11.09 4.23 1.66
C SER A 184 12.07 3.15 1.17
N PHE A 185 13.08 2.83 1.98
CA PHE A 185 14.02 1.75 1.70
C PHE A 185 13.32 0.39 1.64
N LEU A 186 12.51 0.04 2.64
CA LEU A 186 11.75 -1.20 2.65
C LEU A 186 10.79 -1.29 1.47
N TYR A 187 10.09 -0.19 1.16
CA TYR A 187 9.20 -0.13 0.00
C TYR A 187 9.97 -0.38 -1.31
N ALA A 188 11.15 0.23 -1.48
CA ALA A 188 11.98 0.04 -2.65
C ALA A 188 12.50 -1.41 -2.77
N LEU A 189 12.92 -2.03 -1.67
CA LEU A 189 13.33 -3.43 -1.65
C LEU A 189 12.19 -4.36 -2.09
N GLN A 190 11.00 -4.20 -1.51
CA GLN A 190 9.83 -5.00 -1.87
C GLN A 190 9.45 -4.81 -3.34
N ALA A 191 9.55 -3.59 -3.85
CA ALA A 191 9.32 -3.28 -5.25
C ALA A 191 10.35 -3.97 -6.16
N LEU A 192 11.64 -3.87 -5.85
CA LEU A 192 12.72 -4.50 -6.62
C LEU A 192 12.61 -6.03 -6.61
N ALA A 193 12.28 -6.63 -5.46
CA ALA A 193 11.98 -8.05 -5.35
C ALA A 193 10.82 -8.46 -6.26
N ARG A 194 9.77 -7.64 -6.34
CA ARG A 194 8.61 -7.87 -7.22
C ARG A 194 8.94 -7.73 -8.70
N ILE A 195 9.81 -6.78 -9.06
CA ILE A 195 10.28 -6.59 -10.44
C ILE A 195 11.21 -7.74 -10.85
N GLY A 196 12.01 -8.23 -9.90
CA GLY A 196 12.88 -9.39 -10.08
C GLY A 196 14.25 -9.07 -10.69
N THR A 197 14.67 -7.80 -10.69
CA THR A 197 15.99 -7.40 -11.18
C THR A 197 16.60 -6.27 -10.34
N ILE A 198 17.92 -6.25 -10.26
CA ILE A 198 18.73 -5.21 -9.62
C ILE A 198 20.05 -5.05 -10.37
N SER A 199 20.63 -3.86 -10.31
CA SER A 199 21.96 -3.57 -10.82
C SER A 199 23.06 -4.16 -9.92
N PRO A 200 24.26 -4.45 -10.48
CA PRO A 200 25.41 -4.84 -9.67
C PRO A 200 25.80 -3.81 -8.61
N ALA A 201 25.59 -2.52 -8.89
CA ALA A 201 25.86 -1.43 -7.95
C ALA A 201 24.89 -1.48 -6.75
N ALA A 202 23.59 -1.63 -7.01
CA ALA A 202 22.59 -1.83 -5.96
C ALA A 202 22.91 -3.07 -5.11
N ARG A 203 23.31 -4.17 -5.75
CA ARG A 203 23.72 -5.40 -5.05
C ARG A 203 24.89 -5.17 -4.08
N ALA A 204 25.89 -4.39 -4.47
CA ALA A 204 27.02 -4.05 -3.61
C ALA A 204 26.60 -3.17 -2.42
N VAL A 205 25.70 -2.20 -2.64
CA VAL A 205 25.12 -1.37 -1.57
C VAL A 205 24.37 -2.25 -0.56
N LEU A 206 23.53 -3.17 -1.04
CA LEU A 206 22.76 -4.06 -0.17
C LEU A 206 23.66 -5.00 0.66
N ARG A 207 24.74 -5.53 0.07
CA ARG A 207 25.74 -6.32 0.82
C ARG A 207 26.40 -5.51 1.94
N THR A 208 26.63 -4.22 1.73
CA THR A 208 27.16 -3.33 2.76
C THR A 208 26.17 -3.17 3.91
N VAL A 209 24.90 -2.90 3.58
CA VAL A 209 23.83 -2.74 4.59
C VAL A 209 23.56 -4.05 5.34
N GLN A 210 23.62 -5.20 4.66
CA GLN A 210 23.45 -6.53 5.27
C GLN A 210 24.49 -6.79 6.38
N GLY A 211 25.73 -6.32 6.20
CA GLY A 211 26.83 -6.45 7.15
C GLY A 211 26.79 -5.48 8.33
N PHE A 212 25.76 -4.64 8.48
CA PHE A 212 25.64 -3.75 9.63
C PHE A 212 25.24 -4.50 10.89
N ASP A 213 26.00 -4.30 11.98
CA ASP A 213 25.70 -4.83 13.32
C ASP A 213 24.66 -3.99 14.09
N ARG A 214 24.18 -2.89 13.51
CA ARG A 214 23.16 -2.02 14.11
C ARG A 214 21.74 -2.38 13.62
N PRO A 215 20.70 -2.14 14.43
CA PRO A 215 19.31 -2.27 13.97
C PRO A 215 18.99 -1.28 12.84
N LEU A 216 18.32 -1.76 11.79
CA LEU A 216 17.79 -0.98 10.67
C LEU A 216 16.40 -0.43 11.03
N SER A 217 16.33 0.40 12.06
CA SER A 217 15.07 0.99 12.52
C SER A 217 15.27 2.37 13.15
N THR A 218 14.25 3.22 13.04
CA THR A 218 14.14 4.48 13.80
C THR A 218 13.47 4.28 15.17
N TYR A 219 12.81 3.14 15.40
CA TYR A 219 12.17 2.83 16.67
C TYR A 219 13.21 2.51 17.73
N ARG A 220 12.81 2.72 19.00
CA ARG A 220 13.62 2.38 20.18
C ARG A 220 12.89 1.42 21.13
N ASP A 221 11.83 0.80 20.64
CA ASP A 221 11.02 -0.19 21.36
C ASP A 221 11.00 -1.51 20.58
N TYR A 222 10.13 -2.45 20.98
CA TYR A 222 10.03 -3.76 20.35
C TYR A 222 9.81 -3.73 18.83
N ARG A 223 9.23 -2.65 18.28
CA ARG A 223 9.03 -2.48 16.84
C ARG A 223 10.35 -2.36 16.08
N ALA A 224 11.43 -1.97 16.77
CA ALA A 224 12.75 -1.91 16.17
C ALA A 224 13.22 -3.30 15.72
N ILE A 225 12.96 -4.32 16.52
CA ILE A 225 13.31 -5.71 16.22
C ILE A 225 12.49 -6.19 15.01
N LEU A 226 11.17 -6.02 15.06
CA LEU A 226 10.29 -6.45 13.98
C LEU A 226 10.59 -5.75 12.65
N GLN A 227 10.88 -4.45 12.68
CA GLN A 227 11.24 -3.70 11.48
C GLN A 227 12.61 -4.11 10.94
N ASP A 228 13.61 -4.30 11.81
CA ASP A 228 14.93 -4.77 11.41
C ASP A 228 14.84 -6.14 10.73
N GLU A 229 14.15 -7.11 11.34
CA GLU A 229 13.92 -8.44 10.78
C GLU A 229 13.24 -8.37 9.40
N THR A 230 12.20 -7.54 9.28
CA THR A 230 11.47 -7.35 8.02
C THR A 230 12.39 -6.78 6.93
N ILE A 231 13.21 -5.78 7.26
CA ILE A 231 14.13 -5.16 6.30
C ILE A 231 15.23 -6.14 5.90
N ARG A 232 15.82 -6.87 6.86
CA ARG A 232 16.86 -7.85 6.56
C ARG A 232 16.33 -8.98 5.68
N SER A 233 15.14 -9.50 5.96
CA SER A 233 14.48 -10.48 5.08
C SER A 233 14.30 -9.91 3.67
N ALA A 234 13.83 -8.66 3.54
CA ALA A 234 13.65 -8.05 2.22
C ALA A 234 14.98 -7.81 1.49
N ILE A 235 16.08 -7.52 2.20
CA ILE A 235 17.42 -7.45 1.61
C ILE A 235 17.82 -8.82 1.06
N ASP A 236 17.62 -9.88 1.85
CA ASP A 236 17.98 -11.24 1.45
C ASP A 236 17.19 -11.69 0.21
N ASP A 237 15.89 -11.41 0.16
CA ASP A 237 15.03 -11.68 -1.00
C ASP A 237 15.54 -10.99 -2.27
N VAL A 238 15.92 -9.71 -2.17
CA VAL A 238 16.46 -8.93 -3.29
C VAL A 238 17.85 -9.43 -3.70
N LEU A 239 18.70 -9.83 -2.75
CA LEU A 239 20.02 -10.37 -3.05
C LEU A 239 19.97 -11.77 -3.69
N ALA A 240 18.88 -12.51 -3.49
CA ALA A 240 18.64 -13.83 -4.06
C ALA A 240 18.10 -13.80 -5.51
N LEU A 241 17.78 -12.62 -6.04
CA LEU A 241 17.41 -12.44 -7.45
C LEU A 241 18.53 -12.93 -8.40
N PRO A 242 18.24 -13.23 -9.67
CA PRO A 242 19.27 -13.63 -10.62
C PRO A 242 20.35 -12.55 -10.88
#